data_AF-A0A3N4IVW5-F1
#
_entry.id   AF-A0A3N4IVW5-F1
#
_cell.length_a   1.000
_cell.length_b   1.000
_cell.length_c   1.000
_cell.angle_alpha   90.00
_cell.angle_beta   90.00
_cell.angle_gamma   90.00
#
_symmetry.space_group_name_H-M   'P 1'
#
loop_
_entity.id
_entity.type
_entity.pdbx_description
1 polymer ?
#
loop_
_entity_poly.entity_id
_entity_poly.type
_entity_poly.pdbx_seq_one_letter_code
_entity_poly.pdbx_strand_id
1 'polypeptide(L)'
;MLEWDETLTIIEKEQVVGVKPIVFITHDECTFNSNDGRKRIWIHNDKAPLRKKGRGQGLHVSDFLTPVGRLGGGDVCEIMKCGGDVWWTGELMLKQLIEKVIPAFEKAFVGCQGLFAFDNAKIHQKYAPDALQVGNLNLTPGGKNLLPMRPGYYRDPSNPNTILPQSMMGRDGRLKGLQIVLQERGLWPSGRKFLTQCSIPGDSPGERKPNPACKHATNANCCARALLSSQPDFQAQKCQLQETLEAAGHMVIFYPVYHYELNFIEYFWGRTKVYTRAHCEYSFPALVRIVPIALAQISDVLIWKNYQRTLWMMDAYRNNIVYGSEDFKKYVFTRYSSHRRISESELL
;
A
#
# COMPACT_ATOMS: atom_id res chain seq x y z
N MET A 1 -15.58 9.73 13.84
CA MET A 1 -15.31 9.97 12.40
C MET A 1 -16.45 10.82 11.88
N LEU A 2 -16.18 11.79 11.01
CA LEU A 2 -17.23 12.53 10.33
C LEU A 2 -18.00 11.61 9.40
N GLU A 3 -19.29 11.87 9.28
CA GLU A 3 -20.21 11.17 8.41
C GLU A 3 -20.99 12.18 7.60
N TRP A 4 -21.44 11.76 6.42
CA TRP A 4 -22.15 12.61 5.48
C TRP A 4 -23.40 11.91 4.98
N ASP A 5 -24.44 12.69 4.75
CA ASP A 5 -25.68 12.22 4.13
C ASP A 5 -25.54 12.15 2.59
N GLU A 6 -26.64 11.77 1.92
CA GLU A 6 -26.66 11.65 0.46
C GLU A 6 -26.52 12.98 -0.30
N THR A 7 -26.68 14.11 0.40
CA THR A 7 -26.45 15.46 -0.12
C THR A 7 -25.01 15.93 0.09
N LEU A 8 -24.16 15.07 0.67
CA LEU A 8 -22.78 15.36 1.06
C LEU A 8 -22.68 16.42 2.17
N THR A 9 -23.74 16.59 2.94
CA THR A 9 -23.75 17.45 4.13
C THR A 9 -23.30 16.63 5.33
N ILE A 10 -22.52 17.25 6.23
CA ILE A 10 -22.07 16.59 7.46
C ILE A 10 -23.29 16.24 8.32
N ILE A 11 -23.38 14.98 8.74
CA ILE A 11 -24.36 14.55 9.73
C ILE A 11 -23.86 15.01 11.10
N GLU A 12 -24.58 15.95 11.71
CA GLU A 12 -24.24 16.45 13.04
C GLU A 12 -24.34 15.32 14.07
N LYS A 13 -23.24 15.13 14.80
CA LYS A 13 -23.15 14.20 15.93
C LYS A 13 -22.51 14.91 17.11
N GLU A 14 -22.85 14.47 18.31
CA GLU A 14 -22.25 14.99 19.54
C GLU A 14 -20.72 14.78 19.49
N GLN A 15 -19.98 15.88 19.52
CA GLN A 15 -18.52 15.85 19.46
C GLN A 15 -17.95 15.77 20.87
N VAL A 16 -17.02 14.84 21.06
CA VAL A 16 -16.27 14.75 22.30
C VAL A 16 -15.32 15.95 22.39
N VAL A 17 -15.47 16.75 23.44
CA VAL A 17 -14.64 17.93 23.69
C VAL A 17 -13.15 17.53 23.69
N GLY A 18 -12.34 18.26 22.92
CA GLY A 18 -10.89 18.02 22.82
C GLY A 18 -10.47 16.93 21.83
N VAL A 19 -11.41 16.23 21.18
CA VAL A 19 -11.09 15.23 20.14
C VAL A 19 -11.32 15.84 18.76
N LYS A 20 -10.27 15.85 17.92
CA LYS A 20 -10.39 16.30 16.53
C LYS A 20 -11.31 15.34 15.75
N PRO A 21 -12.27 15.85 14.95
CA PRO A 21 -13.05 15.00 14.06
C PRO A 21 -12.14 14.28 13.06
N ILE A 22 -12.43 12.99 12.81
CA ILE A 22 -11.64 12.17 11.88
C ILE A 22 -12.31 12.16 10.51
N VAL A 23 -11.57 12.41 9.44
CA VAL A 23 -12.02 12.25 8.05
C VAL A 23 -11.32 11.04 7.45
N PHE A 24 -12.07 10.17 6.78
CA PHE A 24 -11.48 9.02 6.07
C PHE A 24 -10.92 9.44 4.72
N ILE A 25 -9.72 8.97 4.39
CA ILE A 25 -9.09 9.19 3.09
C ILE A 25 -8.61 7.83 2.59
N THR A 26 -8.91 7.52 1.33
CA THR A 26 -8.40 6.32 0.68
C THR A 26 -7.50 6.68 -0.49
N HIS A 27 -6.56 5.80 -0.79
CA HIS A 27 -5.59 5.91 -1.87
C HIS A 27 -5.52 4.60 -2.65
N ASP A 28 -5.21 4.71 -3.94
CA ASP A 28 -4.79 3.60 -4.79
C ASP A 28 -4.20 4.13 -6.11
N GLU A 29 -3.52 3.25 -6.86
CA GLU A 29 -3.02 3.54 -8.19
C GLU A 29 -3.66 2.68 -9.29
N CYS A 30 -3.98 3.32 -10.42
CA CYS A 30 -4.59 2.67 -11.55
C CYS A 30 -3.82 2.89 -12.86
N THR A 31 -3.74 1.85 -13.70
CA THR A 31 -3.19 1.98 -15.06
C THR A 31 -4.29 2.04 -16.11
N PHE A 32 -4.18 3.00 -17.03
CA PHE A 32 -5.00 3.15 -18.24
C PHE A 32 -4.14 2.88 -19.47
N ASN A 33 -4.67 2.27 -20.53
CA ASN A 33 -3.89 1.89 -21.70
C ASN A 33 -4.54 2.37 -23.00
N SER A 34 -3.74 2.77 -23.98
CA SER A 34 -4.21 3.43 -25.20
C SER A 34 -5.08 2.55 -26.08
N ASN A 35 -4.94 1.21 -25.97
CA ASN A 35 -5.73 0.26 -26.75
C ASN A 35 -6.81 -0.44 -25.90
N ASP A 36 -7.05 0.00 -24.65
CA ASP A 36 -8.13 -0.52 -23.80
C ASP A 36 -9.46 0.12 -24.22
N GLY A 37 -9.99 -0.30 -25.37
CA GLY A 37 -11.29 0.12 -25.90
C GLY A 37 -12.39 -0.92 -25.63
N ARG A 38 -13.60 -0.65 -26.16
CA ARG A 38 -14.73 -1.60 -26.06
C ARG A 38 -14.37 -2.96 -26.68
N LYS A 39 -14.60 -4.05 -25.94
CA LYS A 39 -14.32 -5.41 -26.43
C LYS A 39 -15.31 -5.88 -27.48
N ARG A 40 -16.59 -5.51 -27.35
CA ARG A 40 -17.67 -5.82 -28.29
C ARG A 40 -18.13 -4.54 -28.99
N ILE A 41 -18.32 -4.61 -30.30
CA ILE A 41 -18.83 -3.53 -31.15
C ILE A 41 -19.80 -4.11 -32.17
N TRP A 42 -20.76 -3.31 -32.60
CA TRP A 42 -21.60 -3.61 -33.76
C TRP A 42 -20.88 -3.10 -35.01
N ILE A 43 -20.79 -3.95 -36.04
CA ILE A 43 -20.15 -3.63 -37.31
C ILE A 43 -21.13 -3.96 -38.43
N HIS A 44 -21.16 -3.13 -39.48
CA HIS A 44 -21.84 -3.48 -40.72
C HIS A 44 -21.08 -4.60 -41.43
N ASN A 45 -21.79 -5.44 -42.18
CA ASN A 45 -21.23 -6.64 -42.84
C ASN A 45 -20.08 -6.32 -43.82
N ASP A 46 -20.04 -5.10 -44.34
CA ASP A 46 -19.02 -4.58 -45.26
C ASP A 46 -17.80 -3.97 -44.54
N LYS A 47 -17.77 -3.94 -43.21
CA LYS A 47 -16.68 -3.35 -42.43
C LYS A 47 -15.96 -4.38 -41.56
N ALA A 48 -14.63 -4.39 -41.65
CA ALA A 48 -13.76 -5.15 -40.77
C ALA A 48 -12.74 -4.24 -40.07
N PRO A 49 -13.13 -3.50 -39.02
CA PRO A 49 -12.22 -2.59 -38.33
C PRO A 49 -11.09 -3.36 -37.65
N LEU A 50 -9.85 -3.11 -38.06
CA LEU A 50 -8.66 -3.69 -37.47
C LEU A 50 -8.32 -3.00 -36.15
N ARG A 51 -8.23 -3.77 -35.06
CA ARG A 51 -7.76 -3.26 -33.76
C ARG A 51 -6.25 -3.44 -33.64
N LYS A 52 -5.60 -2.44 -33.04
CA LYS A 52 -4.20 -2.55 -32.66
C LYS A 52 -4.03 -3.71 -31.66
N LYS A 53 -3.03 -4.56 -31.90
CA LYS A 53 -2.67 -5.64 -30.98
C LYS A 53 -2.04 -5.08 -29.70
N GLY A 54 -2.19 -5.83 -28.61
CA GLY A 54 -1.61 -5.48 -27.31
C GLY A 54 -2.30 -4.32 -26.59
N ARG A 55 -1.80 -3.96 -25.40
CA ARG A 55 -2.38 -2.90 -24.56
C ARG A 55 -2.07 -1.49 -25.07
N GLY A 56 -1.04 -1.32 -25.88
CA GLY A 56 -0.54 0.00 -26.26
C GLY A 56 0.20 0.68 -25.12
N GLN A 57 0.38 2.00 -25.21
CA GLN A 57 1.08 2.78 -24.18
C GLN A 57 0.15 3.03 -22.99
N GLY A 58 0.73 3.08 -21.78
CA GLY A 58 -0.03 3.23 -20.54
C GLY A 58 0.15 4.59 -19.86
N LEU A 59 -0.84 4.96 -19.06
CA LEU A 59 -0.74 6.00 -18.03
C LEU A 59 -0.91 5.34 -16.65
N HIS A 60 -0.03 5.67 -15.73
CA HIS A 60 -0.15 5.37 -14.31
C HIS A 60 -0.79 6.58 -13.65
N VAL A 61 -1.84 6.35 -12.88
CA VAL A 61 -2.63 7.38 -12.22
C VAL A 61 -2.67 7.05 -10.74
N SER A 62 -2.31 8.02 -9.90
CA SER A 62 -2.36 7.95 -8.44
C SER A 62 -3.31 9.03 -7.94
N ASP A 63 -4.28 8.69 -7.09
CA ASP A 63 -5.27 9.65 -6.60
C ASP A 63 -5.81 9.30 -5.21
N PHE A 64 -6.35 10.31 -4.53
CA PHE A 64 -6.88 10.20 -3.17
C PHE A 64 -8.34 10.63 -3.13
N LEU A 65 -9.18 9.79 -2.52
CA LEU A 65 -10.60 10.09 -2.35
C LEU A 65 -10.96 10.24 -0.87
N THR A 66 -11.96 11.07 -0.63
CA THR A 66 -12.70 11.14 0.63
C THR A 66 -14.13 10.65 0.40
N PRO A 67 -14.91 10.38 1.45
CA PRO A 67 -16.35 10.09 1.31
C PRO A 67 -17.14 11.14 0.54
N VAL A 68 -16.64 12.37 0.42
CA VAL A 68 -17.32 13.50 -0.23
C VAL A 68 -16.69 13.92 -1.56
N GLY A 69 -15.83 13.07 -2.14
CA GLY A 69 -15.27 13.33 -3.46
C GLY A 69 -13.75 13.20 -3.53
N ARG A 70 -13.20 13.59 -4.68
CA ARG A 70 -11.75 13.61 -4.92
C ARG A 70 -11.10 14.66 -4.03
N LEU A 71 -10.02 14.31 -3.36
CA LEU A 71 -9.34 15.24 -2.45
C LEU A 71 -8.82 16.45 -3.23
N GLY A 72 -9.10 17.66 -2.73
CA GLY A 72 -8.75 18.90 -3.42
C GLY A 72 -9.35 19.02 -4.83
N GLY A 73 -10.53 18.43 -5.08
CA GLY A 73 -11.13 18.41 -6.42
C GLY A 73 -10.37 17.55 -7.44
N GLY A 74 -9.41 16.74 -6.98
CA GLY A 74 -8.52 15.96 -7.84
C GLY A 74 -7.19 16.65 -8.18
N ASP A 75 -6.90 17.82 -7.60
CA ASP A 75 -5.62 18.53 -7.79
C ASP A 75 -4.41 17.74 -7.25
N VAL A 76 -4.67 16.83 -6.31
CA VAL A 76 -3.64 15.94 -5.75
C VAL A 76 -3.27 14.78 -6.67
N CYS A 77 -4.05 14.56 -7.73
CA CYS A 77 -3.86 13.44 -8.65
C CYS A 77 -2.53 13.57 -9.41
N GLU A 78 -1.81 12.45 -9.50
CA GLU A 78 -0.62 12.34 -10.33
C GLU A 78 -0.91 11.44 -11.53
N ILE A 79 -0.50 11.90 -12.71
CA ILE A 79 -0.63 11.15 -13.96
C ILE A 79 0.73 11.12 -14.65
N MET A 80 1.26 9.93 -14.86
CA MET A 80 2.54 9.74 -15.53
C MET A 80 2.44 8.65 -16.61
N LYS A 81 3.34 8.70 -17.59
CA LYS A 81 3.43 7.65 -18.60
C LYS A 81 4.01 6.36 -18.00
N CYS A 82 3.39 5.21 -18.29
CA CYS A 82 3.92 3.90 -17.95
C CYS A 82 4.96 3.42 -18.98
N GLY A 83 6.06 2.86 -18.48
CA GLY A 83 7.00 2.06 -19.26
C GLY A 83 8.26 2.82 -19.69
N GLY A 84 9.22 2.08 -20.24
CA GLY A 84 10.60 2.55 -20.42
C GLY A 84 11.32 2.63 -19.08
N ASP A 85 12.05 3.73 -18.85
CA ASP A 85 12.78 3.99 -17.60
C ASP A 85 11.96 4.73 -16.54
N VAL A 86 10.66 4.96 -16.81
CA VAL A 86 9.79 5.76 -15.94
C VAL A 86 8.88 4.84 -15.12
N TRP A 87 9.07 4.84 -13.80
CA TRP A 87 8.37 3.98 -12.85
C TRP A 87 7.80 4.79 -11.70
N TRP A 88 6.65 4.37 -11.17
CA TRP A 88 6.13 4.89 -9.91
C TRP A 88 6.98 4.34 -8.76
N THR A 89 7.58 5.24 -7.99
CA THR A 89 8.50 4.90 -6.89
C THR A 89 7.94 5.35 -5.55
N GLY A 90 8.45 4.78 -4.46
CA GLY A 90 8.10 5.26 -3.12
C GLY A 90 8.46 6.73 -2.90
N GLU A 91 9.51 7.22 -3.56
CA GLU A 91 9.90 8.64 -3.57
C GLU A 91 8.84 9.52 -4.22
N LEU A 92 8.29 9.11 -5.38
CA LEU A 92 7.21 9.86 -6.04
C LEU A 92 5.92 9.83 -5.21
N MET A 93 5.62 8.69 -4.59
CA MET A 93 4.47 8.56 -3.69
C MET A 93 4.59 9.48 -2.46
N LEU A 94 5.75 9.50 -1.80
CA LEU A 94 6.01 10.41 -0.68
C LEU A 94 5.99 11.88 -1.12
N LYS A 95 6.51 12.18 -2.30
CA LYS A 95 6.47 13.54 -2.85
C LYS A 95 5.03 14.00 -3.05
N GLN A 96 4.19 13.20 -3.69
CA GLN A 96 2.76 13.49 -3.85
C GLN A 96 2.08 13.70 -2.48
N LEU A 97 2.39 12.83 -1.51
CA LEU A 97 1.83 12.90 -0.17
C LEU A 97 2.16 14.21 0.54
N ILE A 98 3.44 14.60 0.54
CA ILE A 98 3.97 15.77 1.25
C ILE A 98 3.58 17.07 0.54
N GLU A 99 3.76 17.13 -0.78
CA GLU A 99 3.63 18.40 -1.53
C GLU A 99 2.18 18.70 -1.91
N LYS A 100 1.31 17.69 -2.01
CA LYS A 100 -0.06 17.87 -2.52
C LYS A 100 -1.12 17.39 -1.54
N VAL A 101 -1.04 16.13 -1.10
CA VAL A 101 -2.15 15.46 -0.38
C VAL A 101 -2.37 16.05 1.00
N ILE A 102 -1.31 16.13 1.83
CA ILE A 102 -1.42 16.68 3.19
C ILE A 102 -1.89 18.15 3.14
N PRO A 103 -1.27 19.06 2.35
CA PRO A 103 -1.75 20.43 2.24
C PRO A 103 -3.20 20.55 1.75
N ALA A 104 -3.60 19.75 0.76
CA ALA A 104 -4.97 19.76 0.25
C ALA A 104 -5.98 19.27 1.30
N PHE A 105 -5.61 18.26 2.09
CA PHE A 105 -6.42 17.77 3.19
C PHE A 105 -6.61 18.82 4.28
N GLU A 106 -5.52 19.40 4.79
CA GLU A 106 -5.58 20.40 5.86
C GLU A 106 -6.36 21.65 5.45
N LYS A 107 -6.29 22.03 4.17
CA LYS A 107 -7.09 23.12 3.60
C LYS A 107 -8.57 22.76 3.49
N ALA A 108 -8.89 21.54 3.05
CA ALA A 108 -10.28 21.11 2.83
C ALA A 108 -11.02 20.78 4.13
N PHE A 109 -10.31 20.29 5.16
CA PHE A 109 -10.88 19.81 6.41
C PHE A 109 -10.19 20.43 7.63
N VAL A 110 -10.29 21.75 7.75
CA VAL A 110 -9.69 22.53 8.84
C VAL A 110 -10.13 21.97 10.21
N GLY A 111 -9.17 21.75 11.11
CA GLY A 111 -9.41 21.24 12.46
C GLY A 111 -9.66 19.74 12.55
N CYS A 112 -9.71 19.03 11.42
CA CYS A 112 -9.87 17.58 11.39
C CYS A 112 -8.53 16.84 11.43
N GLN A 113 -8.59 15.55 11.75
CA GLN A 113 -7.50 14.61 11.62
C GLN A 113 -7.79 13.64 10.47
N GLY A 114 -6.85 13.45 9.55
CA GLY A 114 -7.00 12.49 8.46
C GLY A 114 -6.73 11.07 8.93
N LEU A 115 -7.57 10.12 8.53
CA LEU A 115 -7.30 8.68 8.60
C LEU A 115 -7.06 8.15 7.19
N PHE A 116 -5.78 7.99 6.83
CA PHE A 116 -5.36 7.59 5.51
C PHE A 116 -5.24 6.07 5.40
N ALA A 117 -5.91 5.50 4.41
CA ALA A 117 -5.91 4.06 4.14
C ALA A 117 -5.12 3.73 2.87
N PHE A 118 -4.18 2.79 3.01
CA PHE A 118 -3.35 2.28 1.92
C PHE A 118 -3.47 0.77 1.78
N ASP A 119 -3.19 0.24 0.60
CA ASP A 119 -3.01 -1.19 0.44
C ASP A 119 -1.62 -1.65 0.96
N ASN A 120 -1.32 -2.95 0.85
CA ASN A 120 -0.04 -3.52 1.27
C ASN A 120 1.01 -3.56 0.15
N ALA A 121 0.91 -2.68 -0.86
CA ALA A 121 1.92 -2.60 -1.90
C ALA A 121 3.30 -2.29 -1.29
N LYS A 122 4.35 -2.85 -1.91
CA LYS A 122 5.73 -2.68 -1.44
C LYS A 122 6.16 -1.21 -1.36
N ILE A 123 5.60 -0.36 -2.21
CA ILE A 123 5.86 1.09 -2.20
C ILE A 123 5.34 1.75 -0.92
N HIS A 124 4.18 1.34 -0.42
CA HIS A 124 3.57 1.86 0.81
C HIS A 124 4.27 1.34 2.07
N GLN A 125 4.88 0.15 1.98
CA GLN A 125 5.63 -0.46 3.07
C GLN A 125 7.13 -0.12 3.08
N LYS A 126 7.57 0.80 2.20
CA LYS A 126 8.98 1.20 2.15
C LYS A 126 9.37 1.96 3.41
N TYR A 127 10.38 1.45 4.12
CA TYR A 127 10.99 2.14 5.25
C TYR A 127 11.87 3.30 4.79
N ALA A 128 12.08 4.26 5.70
CA ALA A 128 13.00 5.35 5.46
C ALA A 128 14.44 4.84 5.25
N PRO A 129 15.29 5.56 4.50
CA PRO A 129 16.67 5.13 4.21
C PRO A 129 17.51 4.84 5.45
N ASP A 130 17.24 5.54 6.54
CA ASP A 130 17.94 5.45 7.81
C ASP A 130 17.24 4.54 8.84
N ALA A 131 16.13 3.88 8.49
CA ALA A 131 15.37 3.05 9.43
C ALA A 131 16.19 1.84 9.96
N LEU A 132 15.83 1.37 11.17
CA LEU A 132 16.46 0.21 11.81
C LEU A 132 16.12 -1.09 11.06
N GLN A 133 16.98 -1.51 10.13
CA GLN A 133 16.76 -2.71 9.34
C GLN A 133 17.93 -3.68 9.43
N VAL A 134 17.69 -4.85 10.04
CA VAL A 134 18.73 -5.88 10.20
C VAL A 134 19.30 -6.42 8.88
N GLY A 135 18.52 -6.32 7.80
CA GLY A 135 18.95 -6.70 6.45
C GLY A 135 20.11 -5.83 5.96
N ASN A 136 20.22 -4.59 6.47
CA ASN A 136 21.24 -3.64 6.07
C ASN A 136 22.55 -3.80 6.87
N LEU A 137 22.55 -4.59 7.95
CA LEU A 137 23.70 -4.80 8.81
C LEU A 137 24.51 -6.05 8.38
N ASN A 138 25.83 -5.90 8.42
CA ASN A 138 26.77 -7.01 8.32
C ASN A 138 27.08 -7.58 9.70
N LEU A 139 27.71 -8.75 9.78
CA LEU A 139 28.10 -9.32 11.08
C LEU A 139 29.12 -8.43 11.79
N THR A 140 30.11 -7.96 11.04
CA THR A 140 31.19 -7.05 11.47
C THR A 140 30.95 -5.63 10.92
N PRO A 141 31.61 -4.60 11.48
CA PRO A 141 31.41 -3.20 11.06
C PRO A 141 31.71 -2.91 9.58
N GLY A 142 30.95 -1.98 9.00
CA GLY A 142 31.04 -1.55 7.61
C GLY A 142 30.46 -2.55 6.60
N GLY A 143 31.10 -2.66 5.43
CA GLY A 143 30.67 -3.50 4.29
C GLY A 143 30.01 -2.70 3.18
N LYS A 144 29.17 -3.34 2.36
CA LYS A 144 28.61 -2.72 1.13
C LYS A 144 27.58 -1.62 1.41
N ASN A 145 26.91 -1.64 2.57
CA ASN A 145 25.95 -0.62 2.95
C ASN A 145 26.67 0.50 3.70
N LEU A 146 26.72 1.67 3.08
CA LEU A 146 27.33 2.89 3.63
C LEU A 146 26.29 3.86 4.20
N LEU A 147 25.00 3.56 4.04
CA LEU A 147 23.94 4.46 4.52
C LEU A 147 23.91 4.46 6.06
N PRO A 148 23.90 5.66 6.68
CA PRO A 148 23.69 5.78 8.12
C PRO A 148 22.35 5.18 8.54
N MET A 149 22.33 4.61 9.73
CA MET A 149 21.11 4.12 10.36
C MET A 149 20.83 4.96 11.60
N ARG A 150 19.56 5.34 11.79
CA ARG A 150 19.10 6.13 12.92
C ARG A 150 19.41 5.42 14.25
N PRO A 151 19.57 6.16 15.36
CA PRO A 151 19.77 5.55 16.65
C PRO A 151 18.55 4.71 17.05
N GLY A 152 18.81 3.58 17.69
CA GLY A 152 17.79 2.73 18.29
C GLY A 152 17.78 2.84 19.82
N TYR A 153 17.12 1.89 20.45
CA TYR A 153 17.07 1.79 21.90
C TYR A 153 16.96 0.34 22.35
N TYR A 154 17.36 0.06 23.58
CA TYR A 154 17.21 -1.27 24.17
C TYR A 154 16.99 -1.16 25.66
N ARG A 155 16.42 -2.20 26.27
CA ARG A 155 16.29 -2.29 27.72
C ARG A 155 17.64 -2.67 28.32
N ASP A 156 18.03 -1.97 29.38
CA ASP A 156 19.26 -2.27 30.10
C ASP A 156 19.22 -3.73 30.63
N PRO A 157 20.23 -4.57 30.30
CA PRO A 157 20.30 -5.94 30.80
C PRO A 157 20.34 -6.05 32.32
N SER A 158 20.85 -5.02 33.00
CA SER A 158 20.93 -4.95 34.46
C SER A 158 19.66 -4.43 35.13
N ASN A 159 18.86 -3.63 34.42
CA ASN A 159 17.59 -3.10 34.90
C ASN A 159 16.57 -2.95 33.74
N PRO A 160 15.66 -3.92 33.56
CA PRO A 160 14.71 -3.92 32.44
C PRO A 160 13.75 -2.72 32.38
N ASN A 161 13.62 -1.94 33.45
CA ASN A 161 12.82 -0.71 33.48
C ASN A 161 13.55 0.49 32.88
N THR A 162 14.86 0.40 32.67
CA THR A 162 15.68 1.45 32.07
C THR A 162 15.80 1.22 30.56
N ILE A 163 15.50 2.25 29.77
CA ILE A 163 15.72 2.25 28.33
C ILE A 163 17.01 3.03 28.03
N LEU A 164 17.94 2.40 27.33
CA LEU A 164 19.21 2.99 26.93
C LEU A 164 19.19 3.30 25.43
N PRO A 165 19.68 4.49 25.01
CA PRO A 165 19.86 4.80 23.60
C PRO A 165 21.00 3.96 23.01
N GLN A 166 20.88 3.59 21.74
CA GLN A 166 21.95 2.92 21.01
C GLN A 166 22.26 3.64 19.70
N SER A 167 23.50 4.14 19.60
CA SER A 167 24.04 4.53 18.30
C SER A 167 24.28 3.29 17.44
N MET A 168 23.77 3.33 16.21
CA MET A 168 24.05 2.31 15.19
C MET A 168 25.34 2.60 14.40
N MET A 169 25.96 3.76 14.64
CA MET A 169 27.20 4.19 14.01
C MET A 169 28.36 4.08 14.99
N GLY A 170 29.50 3.57 14.53
CA GLY A 170 30.78 3.58 15.24
C GLY A 170 31.40 4.97 15.28
N ARG A 171 32.43 5.15 16.13
CA ARG A 171 33.16 6.43 16.23
C ARG A 171 33.96 6.76 14.96
N ASP A 172 34.25 5.73 14.16
CA ASP A 172 34.88 5.81 12.85
C ASP A 172 33.91 6.20 11.72
N GLY A 173 32.64 6.48 12.06
CA GLY A 173 31.60 6.80 11.09
C GLY A 173 31.07 5.60 10.31
N ARG A 174 31.50 4.37 10.62
CA ARG A 174 31.01 3.15 9.96
C ARG A 174 29.80 2.59 10.68
N LEU A 175 28.89 2.00 9.92
CA LEU A 175 27.75 1.26 10.48
C LEU A 175 28.27 0.11 11.35
N LYS A 176 27.78 0.01 12.59
CA LYS A 176 28.13 -1.09 13.50
C LYS A 176 27.65 -2.42 12.91
N GLY A 177 28.43 -3.47 13.14
CA GLY A 177 28.02 -4.84 12.81
C GLY A 177 27.03 -5.40 13.82
N LEU A 178 26.24 -6.39 13.41
CA LEU A 178 25.30 -7.12 14.27
C LEU A 178 25.96 -7.60 15.57
N GLN A 179 27.21 -8.05 15.51
CA GLN A 179 27.93 -8.52 16.69
C GLN A 179 28.12 -7.42 17.73
N ILE A 180 28.59 -6.24 17.33
CA ILE A 180 28.82 -5.13 18.25
C ILE A 180 27.49 -4.68 18.86
N VAL A 181 26.47 -4.50 18.02
CA VAL A 181 25.14 -4.06 18.46
C VAL A 181 24.57 -5.03 19.50
N LEU A 182 24.66 -6.34 19.27
CA LEU A 182 24.17 -7.35 20.21
C LEU A 182 25.04 -7.49 21.47
N GLN A 183 26.36 -7.30 21.36
CA GLN A 183 27.27 -7.28 22.53
C GLN A 183 26.95 -6.11 23.46
N GLU A 184 26.76 -4.91 22.90
CA GLU A 184 26.35 -3.72 23.66
C GLU A 184 25.00 -3.94 24.37
N ARG A 185 24.09 -4.70 23.74
CA ARG A 185 22.80 -5.08 24.35
C ARG A 185 22.90 -6.25 25.36
N GLY A 186 24.08 -6.83 25.59
CA GLY A 186 24.25 -8.02 26.43
C GLY A 186 23.60 -9.29 25.86
N LEU A 187 23.29 -9.31 24.56
CA LEU A 187 22.57 -10.41 23.89
C LEU A 187 23.50 -11.34 23.08
N TRP A 188 24.78 -11.00 22.99
CA TRP A 188 25.75 -11.86 22.29
C TRP A 188 26.21 -13.01 23.20
N PRO A 189 26.06 -14.28 22.78
CA PRO A 189 26.30 -15.42 23.65
C PRO A 189 27.79 -15.66 23.90
N SER A 190 28.12 -15.94 25.16
CA SER A 190 29.44 -16.41 25.58
C SER A 190 29.53 -17.93 25.31
N GLY A 191 30.35 -18.35 24.36
CA GLY A 191 30.64 -19.78 24.11
C GLY A 191 30.00 -20.40 22.86
N ARG A 192 29.27 -19.62 22.04
CA ARG A 192 28.90 -20.05 20.68
C ARG A 192 29.05 -18.92 19.67
N LYS A 193 29.48 -19.25 18.46
CA LYS A 193 29.48 -18.29 17.34
C LYS A 193 28.07 -18.22 16.75
N PHE A 194 27.49 -17.02 16.73
CA PHE A 194 26.28 -16.81 15.94
C PHE A 194 26.64 -16.78 14.46
N LEU A 195 25.81 -17.44 13.65
CA LEU A 195 25.74 -17.18 12.23
C LEU A 195 25.10 -15.81 12.01
N THR A 196 25.51 -15.12 10.94
CA THR A 196 24.84 -13.88 10.49
C THR A 196 23.36 -14.13 10.19
N GLN A 197 23.08 -15.20 9.45
CA GLN A 197 21.75 -15.62 9.01
C GLN A 197 21.76 -17.14 8.81
N CYS A 198 20.79 -17.87 9.36
CA CYS A 198 20.64 -19.28 9.02
C CYS A 198 20.11 -19.42 7.58
N SER A 199 20.54 -20.46 6.87
CA SER A 199 20.13 -20.75 5.51
C SER A 199 19.68 -22.21 5.33
N ILE A 200 18.80 -22.42 4.35
CA ILE A 200 18.35 -23.74 3.87
C ILE A 200 18.81 -23.95 2.43
N PRO A 201 18.89 -25.19 1.92
CA PRO A 201 19.11 -25.43 0.49
C PRO A 201 18.09 -24.68 -0.38
N GLY A 202 18.55 -24.13 -1.50
CA GLY A 202 17.72 -23.46 -2.51
C GLY A 202 17.14 -24.43 -3.53
N ASP A 203 16.63 -23.89 -4.64
CA ASP A 203 15.99 -24.71 -5.68
C ASP A 203 17.04 -25.38 -6.58
N SER A 204 18.23 -24.78 -6.66
CA SER A 204 19.36 -25.28 -7.43
C SER A 204 20.44 -25.91 -6.53
N PRO A 205 21.17 -26.93 -7.01
CA PRO A 205 22.31 -27.49 -6.28
C PRO A 205 23.34 -26.42 -5.92
N GLY A 206 23.70 -26.33 -4.63
CA GLY A 206 24.66 -25.35 -4.12
C GLY A 206 24.05 -23.98 -3.77
N GLU A 207 22.80 -23.70 -4.18
CA GLU A 207 22.09 -22.50 -3.76
C GLU A 207 21.70 -22.61 -2.28
N ARG A 208 21.81 -21.50 -1.53
CA ARG A 208 21.36 -21.39 -0.14
C ARG A 208 20.41 -20.21 -0.03
N LYS A 209 19.21 -20.42 0.50
CA LYS A 209 18.22 -19.36 0.74
C LYS A 209 18.13 -19.05 2.23
N PRO A 210 17.80 -17.81 2.63
CA PRO A 210 17.54 -17.50 4.03
C PRO A 210 16.46 -18.43 4.60
N ASN A 211 16.71 -19.01 5.76
CA ASN A 211 15.74 -19.90 6.40
C ASN A 211 14.49 -19.08 6.79
N PRO A 212 13.30 -19.38 6.22
CA PRO A 212 12.08 -18.63 6.52
C PRO A 212 11.68 -18.72 8.00
N ALA A 213 12.07 -19.77 8.72
CA ALA A 213 11.85 -19.93 10.15
C ALA A 213 12.65 -18.93 11.02
N CYS A 214 13.57 -18.16 10.41
CA CYS A 214 14.30 -17.09 11.09
C CYS A 214 13.53 -15.75 11.11
N LYS A 215 12.27 -15.74 10.66
CA LYS A 215 11.40 -14.57 10.71
C LYS A 215 10.50 -14.65 11.95
N HIS A 216 10.58 -13.63 12.80
CA HIS A 216 9.72 -13.38 13.97
C HIS A 216 9.80 -14.39 15.13
N ALA A 217 9.21 -13.97 16.26
CA ALA A 217 9.49 -14.27 17.67
C ALA A 217 9.73 -15.74 18.10
N THR A 218 9.34 -16.74 17.31
CA THR A 218 9.38 -18.16 17.70
C THR A 218 10.80 -18.75 17.71
N ASN A 219 11.74 -18.18 16.95
CA ASN A 219 13.14 -18.63 16.87
C ASN A 219 14.14 -17.46 16.95
N ALA A 220 13.85 -16.46 17.79
CA ALA A 220 14.68 -15.26 17.95
C ALA A 220 16.17 -15.56 18.24
N ASN A 221 16.49 -16.69 18.87
CA ASN A 221 17.86 -17.03 19.28
C ASN A 221 18.65 -17.91 18.28
N CYS A 222 18.20 -18.04 17.03
CA CYS A 222 18.84 -18.91 16.04
C CYS A 222 20.08 -18.29 15.36
N CYS A 223 20.03 -17.00 15.05
CA CYS A 223 21.11 -16.25 14.39
C CYS A 223 21.05 -14.76 14.75
N ALA A 224 22.13 -14.03 14.45
CA ALA A 224 22.26 -12.62 14.84
C ALA A 224 21.16 -11.73 14.25
N ARG A 225 20.77 -11.94 12.98
CA ARG A 225 19.67 -11.17 12.35
C ARG A 225 18.31 -11.45 12.98
N ALA A 226 17.99 -12.70 13.30
CA ALA A 226 16.72 -13.06 13.94
C ALA A 226 16.61 -12.41 15.32
N LEU A 227 17.70 -12.46 16.10
CA LEU A 227 17.76 -11.92 17.46
C LEU A 227 17.64 -10.40 17.50
N LEU A 228 18.35 -9.71 16.60
CA LEU A 228 18.26 -8.26 16.53
C LEU A 228 16.91 -7.82 15.97
N SER A 229 16.36 -8.54 14.99
CA SER A 229 15.06 -8.25 14.41
C SER A 229 13.96 -8.31 15.47
N SER A 230 14.02 -9.29 16.38
CA SER A 230 13.02 -9.43 17.44
C SER A 230 13.11 -8.36 18.54
N GLN A 231 14.08 -7.46 18.50
CA GLN A 231 14.20 -6.40 19.49
C GLN A 231 13.07 -5.36 19.31
N PRO A 232 12.59 -4.74 20.41
CA PRO A 232 11.42 -3.85 20.36
C PRO A 232 11.57 -2.67 19.39
N ASP A 233 12.73 -2.03 19.34
CA ASP A 233 13.00 -0.88 18.48
C ASP A 233 13.02 -1.24 16.98
N PHE A 234 13.51 -2.43 16.65
CA PHE A 234 13.46 -2.98 15.28
C PHE A 234 12.04 -3.39 14.88
N GLN A 235 11.25 -3.98 15.79
CA GLN A 235 9.84 -4.32 15.51
C GLN A 235 8.93 -3.09 15.46
N ALA A 236 9.28 -2.02 16.16
CA ALA A 236 8.51 -0.77 16.19
C ALA A 236 8.75 0.14 14.98
N GLN A 237 9.66 -0.22 14.06
CA GLN A 237 9.88 0.57 12.85
C GLN A 237 8.61 0.66 12.03
N LYS A 238 8.29 1.86 11.55
CA LYS A 238 7.15 2.14 10.68
C LYS A 238 7.66 2.42 9.27
N CYS A 239 6.83 2.19 8.26
CA CYS A 239 7.19 2.61 6.91
C CYS A 239 7.29 4.15 6.84
N GLN A 240 8.08 4.65 5.90
CA GLN A 240 8.35 6.08 5.76
C GLN A 240 7.07 6.89 5.54
N LEU A 241 6.12 6.33 4.80
CA LEU A 241 4.82 6.93 4.56
C LEU A 241 4.04 7.12 5.88
N GLN A 242 4.05 6.11 6.74
CA GLN A 242 3.39 6.18 8.04
C GLN A 242 4.07 7.19 8.96
N GLU A 243 5.40 7.20 9.02
CA GLU A 243 6.16 8.20 9.78
C GLU A 243 5.82 9.62 9.33
N THR A 244 5.71 9.84 8.01
CA THR A 244 5.39 11.14 7.41
C THR A 244 3.99 11.63 7.81
N LEU A 245 2.98 10.77 7.73
CA LEU A 245 1.60 11.13 8.07
C LEU A 245 1.41 11.34 9.57
N GLU A 246 2.02 10.49 10.40
CA GLU A 246 1.97 10.65 11.86
C GLU A 246 2.70 11.93 12.32
N ALA A 247 3.82 12.28 11.68
CA ALA A 247 4.51 13.55 11.94
C ALA A 247 3.66 14.78 11.55
N ALA A 248 2.81 14.67 10.53
CA ALA A 248 1.80 15.67 10.18
C ALA A 248 0.56 15.62 11.09
N GLY A 249 0.53 14.77 12.12
CA GLY A 249 -0.58 14.66 13.05
C GLY A 249 -1.77 13.87 12.50
N HIS A 250 -1.58 13.04 11.49
CA HIS A 250 -2.61 12.19 10.89
C HIS A 250 -2.43 10.71 11.26
N MET A 251 -3.46 9.92 10.98
CA MET A 251 -3.50 8.48 11.27
C MET A 251 -3.36 7.69 9.97
N VAL A 252 -2.79 6.48 10.07
CA VAL A 252 -2.61 5.56 8.95
C VAL A 252 -3.18 4.20 9.28
N ILE A 253 -3.89 3.61 8.33
CA ILE A 253 -4.30 2.21 8.36
C ILE A 253 -3.96 1.52 7.05
N PHE A 254 -3.83 0.20 7.11
CA PHE A 254 -3.61 -0.63 5.94
C PHE A 254 -4.82 -1.54 5.73
N TYR A 255 -5.33 -1.61 4.50
CA TYR A 255 -6.37 -2.56 4.14
C TYR A 255 -5.88 -4.00 4.35
N PRO A 256 -6.76 -4.97 4.66
CA PRO A 256 -6.39 -6.37 4.64
C PRO A 256 -5.86 -6.80 3.27
N VAL A 257 -4.83 -7.65 3.26
CA VAL A 257 -4.23 -8.16 2.00
C VAL A 257 -5.29 -8.93 1.21
N TYR A 258 -5.40 -8.66 -0.09
CA TYR A 258 -6.36 -9.26 -1.02
C TYR A 258 -7.84 -8.87 -0.85
N HIS A 259 -8.14 -7.79 -0.10
CA HIS A 259 -9.50 -7.28 0.10
C HIS A 259 -9.73 -5.92 -0.58
N TYR A 260 -9.51 -5.86 -1.90
CA TYR A 260 -9.66 -4.61 -2.67
C TYR A 260 -11.10 -4.11 -2.71
N GLU A 261 -12.10 -4.99 -2.52
CA GLU A 261 -13.51 -4.64 -2.42
C GLU A 261 -13.84 -3.71 -1.25
N LEU A 262 -12.94 -3.59 -0.27
CA LEU A 262 -13.05 -2.67 0.86
C LEU A 262 -12.52 -1.26 0.55
N ASN A 263 -11.75 -1.12 -0.52
CA ASN A 263 -11.19 0.16 -0.96
C ASN A 263 -12.10 0.80 -2.01
N PHE A 264 -12.89 1.81 -1.62
CA PHE A 264 -13.95 2.34 -2.49
C PHE A 264 -13.45 3.06 -3.75
N ILE A 265 -12.15 3.43 -3.80
CA ILE A 265 -11.51 3.99 -5.00
C ILE A 265 -11.48 2.98 -6.16
N GLU A 266 -11.52 1.68 -5.88
CA GLU A 266 -11.55 0.64 -6.92
C GLU A 266 -12.83 0.74 -7.77
N TYR A 267 -13.96 1.13 -7.15
CA TYR A 267 -15.19 1.41 -7.88
C TYR A 267 -15.09 2.70 -8.69
N PHE A 268 -14.40 3.73 -8.17
CA PHE A 268 -14.07 4.95 -8.92
C PHE A 268 -13.25 4.61 -10.17
N TRP A 269 -12.17 3.83 -10.04
CA TRP A 269 -11.38 3.35 -11.16
C TRP A 269 -12.20 2.54 -12.16
N GLY A 270 -13.07 1.66 -11.68
CA GLY A 270 -13.98 0.90 -12.52
C GLY A 270 -14.83 1.82 -13.41
N ARG A 271 -15.42 2.87 -12.84
CA ARG A 271 -16.23 3.85 -13.57
C ARG A 271 -15.42 4.70 -14.53
N THR A 272 -14.27 5.21 -14.10
CA THR A 272 -13.34 5.96 -14.94
C THR A 272 -12.90 5.12 -16.15
N LYS A 273 -12.60 3.83 -15.95
CA LYS A 273 -12.24 2.93 -17.06
C LYS A 273 -13.38 2.66 -18.03
N VAL A 274 -14.63 2.59 -17.55
CA VAL A 274 -15.80 2.46 -18.43
C VAL A 274 -15.89 3.67 -19.35
N TYR A 275 -15.74 4.89 -18.82
CA TYR A 275 -15.70 6.11 -19.61
C TYR A 275 -14.54 6.08 -20.61
N THR A 276 -13.31 5.87 -20.15
CA THR A 276 -12.12 5.84 -21.02
C THR A 276 -12.25 4.81 -22.15
N ARG A 277 -12.81 3.63 -21.88
CA ARG A 277 -13.07 2.59 -22.91
C ARG A 277 -14.12 3.02 -23.92
N ALA A 278 -15.14 3.74 -23.50
CA ALA A 278 -16.20 4.24 -24.37
C ALA A 278 -15.70 5.32 -25.35
N HIS A 279 -14.69 6.09 -24.94
CA HIS A 279 -14.10 7.19 -25.72
C HIS A 279 -12.73 6.83 -26.32
N CYS A 280 -12.34 5.55 -26.32
CA CYS A 280 -11.01 5.13 -26.76
C CYS A 280 -10.80 5.30 -28.28
N GLU A 281 -9.85 6.16 -28.66
CA GLU A 281 -9.43 6.38 -30.06
C GLU A 281 -8.22 5.53 -30.48
N TYR A 282 -7.80 4.56 -29.65
CA TYR A 282 -6.65 3.68 -29.94
C TYR A 282 -5.33 4.43 -30.19
N SER A 283 -5.12 5.57 -29.52
CA SER A 283 -3.90 6.38 -29.58
C SER A 283 -3.49 6.90 -28.20
N PHE A 284 -2.19 7.01 -27.96
CA PHE A 284 -1.68 7.55 -26.70
C PHE A 284 -2.00 9.05 -26.50
N PRO A 285 -1.90 9.93 -27.53
CA PRO A 285 -2.34 11.32 -27.38
C PRO A 285 -3.81 11.45 -26.98
N ALA A 286 -4.69 10.59 -27.52
CA ALA A 286 -6.08 10.56 -27.09
C ALA A 286 -6.20 10.11 -25.64
N LEU A 287 -5.49 9.04 -25.23
CA LEU A 287 -5.49 8.57 -23.84
C LEU A 287 -5.12 9.69 -22.85
N VAL A 288 -4.08 10.47 -23.16
CA VAL A 288 -3.62 11.61 -22.35
C VAL A 288 -4.72 12.67 -22.18
N ARG A 289 -5.53 12.92 -23.22
CA ARG A 289 -6.67 13.86 -23.12
C ARG A 289 -7.86 13.26 -22.36
N ILE A 290 -8.16 11.99 -22.60
CA ILE A 290 -9.40 11.35 -22.14
C ILE A 290 -9.34 11.00 -20.66
N VAL A 291 -8.19 10.56 -20.14
CA VAL A 291 -8.08 10.14 -18.73
C VAL A 291 -8.45 11.26 -17.75
N PRO A 292 -7.91 12.49 -17.85
CA PRO A 292 -8.33 13.61 -16.99
C PRO A 292 -9.83 13.90 -17.07
N ILE A 293 -10.41 13.86 -18.27
CA ILE A 293 -11.86 14.06 -18.47
C ILE A 293 -12.63 12.96 -17.75
N ALA A 294 -12.24 11.68 -17.94
CA ALA A 294 -12.90 10.55 -17.32
C ALA A 294 -12.91 10.63 -15.79
N LEU A 295 -11.82 11.11 -15.18
CA LEU A 295 -11.70 11.30 -13.73
C LEU A 295 -12.65 12.39 -13.23
N ALA A 296 -12.75 13.50 -13.95
CA ALA A 296 -13.61 14.63 -13.59
C ALA A 296 -15.11 14.36 -13.82
N GLN A 297 -15.47 13.35 -14.62
CA GLN A 297 -16.87 12.99 -14.90
C GLN A 297 -17.53 12.21 -13.76
N ILE A 298 -16.77 11.67 -12.81
CA ILE A 298 -17.34 10.92 -11.70
C ILE A 298 -17.82 11.90 -10.63
N SER A 299 -19.12 11.90 -10.36
CA SER A 299 -19.70 12.79 -9.36
C SER A 299 -19.33 12.39 -7.93
N ASP A 300 -19.22 13.39 -7.05
CA ASP A 300 -18.92 13.18 -5.64
C ASP A 300 -20.01 12.34 -4.94
N VAL A 301 -21.28 12.50 -5.34
CA VAL A 301 -22.39 11.66 -4.87
C VAL A 301 -22.18 10.18 -5.22
N LEU A 302 -21.62 9.88 -6.40
CA LEU A 302 -21.30 8.49 -6.76
C LEU A 302 -20.12 7.95 -5.95
N ILE A 303 -19.12 8.80 -5.65
CA ILE A 303 -18.00 8.45 -4.77
C ILE A 303 -18.52 8.11 -3.37
N TRP A 304 -19.39 8.96 -2.81
CA TRP A 304 -20.06 8.70 -1.53
C TRP A 304 -20.85 7.39 -1.52
N LYS A 305 -21.61 7.10 -2.58
CA LYS A 305 -22.32 5.81 -2.72
C LYS A 305 -21.37 4.61 -2.73
N ASN A 306 -20.20 4.74 -3.36
CA ASN A 306 -19.19 3.68 -3.33
C ASN A 306 -18.61 3.50 -1.91
N TYR A 307 -18.41 4.58 -1.16
CA TYR A 307 -17.99 4.53 0.24
C TYR A 307 -19.04 3.85 1.14
N GLN A 308 -20.32 4.23 1.01
CA GLN A 308 -21.41 3.57 1.77
C GLN A 308 -21.48 2.07 1.47
N ARG A 309 -21.30 1.69 0.20
CA ARG A 309 -21.23 0.28 -0.21
C ARG A 309 -20.10 -0.48 0.48
N THR A 310 -18.91 0.12 0.65
CA THR A 310 -17.80 -0.57 1.35
C THR A 310 -18.07 -0.69 2.84
N LEU A 311 -18.72 0.30 3.47
CA LEU A 311 -19.15 0.19 4.86
C LEU A 311 -20.13 -0.98 5.07
N TRP A 312 -21.12 -1.15 4.18
CA TRP A 312 -22.02 -2.31 4.23
C TRP A 312 -21.29 -3.63 4.03
N MET A 313 -20.29 -3.67 3.15
CA MET A 313 -19.44 -4.86 2.97
C MET A 313 -18.66 -5.19 4.25
N MET A 314 -18.08 -4.18 4.90
CA MET A 314 -17.37 -4.35 6.18
C MET A 314 -18.31 -4.86 7.28
N ASP A 315 -19.54 -4.33 7.34
CA ASP A 315 -20.55 -4.80 8.29
C ASP A 315 -20.95 -6.26 8.03
N ALA A 316 -21.15 -6.63 6.76
CA ALA A 316 -21.41 -8.02 6.38
C ALA A 316 -20.27 -8.95 6.84
N TYR A 317 -19.01 -8.56 6.66
CA TYR A 317 -17.87 -9.34 7.15
C TYR A 317 -17.84 -9.46 8.67
N ARG A 318 -18.11 -8.38 9.42
CA ARG A 318 -18.16 -8.40 10.90
C ARG A 318 -19.24 -9.34 11.42
N ASN A 319 -20.36 -9.41 10.71
CA ASN A 319 -21.48 -10.28 11.05
C ASN A 319 -21.34 -11.70 10.46
N ASN A 320 -20.17 -12.06 9.93
CA ASN A 320 -19.90 -13.35 9.27
C ASN A 320 -20.95 -13.71 8.21
N ILE A 321 -21.50 -12.71 7.52
CA ILE A 321 -22.44 -12.93 6.42
C ILE A 321 -21.63 -13.46 5.24
N VAL A 322 -21.83 -14.73 4.95
CA VAL A 322 -21.13 -15.43 3.88
C VAL A 322 -21.85 -15.20 2.56
N TYR A 323 -21.11 -14.75 1.54
CA TYR A 323 -21.64 -14.63 0.19
C TYR A 323 -21.90 -16.00 -0.43
N GLY A 324 -23.17 -16.24 -0.79
CA GLY A 324 -23.63 -17.48 -1.42
C GLY A 324 -23.90 -18.61 -0.43
N SER A 325 -24.99 -19.35 -0.67
CA SER A 325 -25.25 -20.62 0.02
C SER A 325 -24.15 -21.64 -0.26
N GLU A 326 -24.07 -22.70 0.55
CA GLU A 326 -23.17 -23.82 0.26
C GLU A 326 -23.41 -24.41 -1.14
N ASP A 327 -24.67 -24.41 -1.61
CA ASP A 327 -25.02 -24.83 -2.96
C ASP A 327 -24.50 -23.86 -4.02
N PHE A 328 -24.59 -22.54 -3.78
CA PHE A 328 -24.00 -21.53 -4.67
C PHE A 328 -22.48 -21.68 -4.74
N LYS A 329 -21.82 -21.90 -3.60
CA LYS A 329 -20.37 -22.13 -3.56
C LYS A 329 -19.98 -23.39 -4.31
N LYS A 330 -20.65 -24.51 -4.05
CA LYS A 330 -20.42 -25.77 -4.78
C LYS A 330 -20.62 -25.57 -6.27
N TYR A 331 -21.71 -24.91 -6.67
CA TYR A 331 -21.97 -24.60 -8.07
C TYR A 331 -20.85 -23.75 -8.68
N VAL A 332 -20.45 -22.65 -8.04
CA VAL A 332 -19.40 -21.77 -8.58
C VAL A 332 -18.04 -22.45 -8.63
N PHE A 333 -17.63 -23.14 -7.56
CA PHE A 333 -16.31 -23.77 -7.46
C PHE A 333 -16.15 -25.04 -8.29
N THR A 334 -17.23 -25.78 -8.55
CA THR A 334 -17.19 -26.97 -9.41
C THR A 334 -17.41 -26.65 -10.88
N ARG A 335 -18.22 -25.63 -11.18
CA ARG A 335 -18.64 -25.32 -12.56
C ARG A 335 -17.77 -24.29 -13.26
N TYR A 336 -17.20 -23.34 -12.52
CA TYR A 336 -16.32 -22.32 -13.10
C TYR A 336 -14.90 -22.46 -12.57
N SER A 337 -13.99 -22.86 -13.45
CA SER A 337 -12.54 -22.90 -13.18
C SER A 337 -11.89 -21.50 -13.13
N SER A 338 -12.66 -20.42 -13.31
CA SER A 338 -12.19 -19.04 -13.32
C SER A 338 -13.30 -18.05 -12.99
N HIS A 339 -13.02 -17.10 -12.08
CA HIS A 339 -13.92 -15.99 -11.73
C HIS A 339 -14.27 -15.03 -12.90
N ARG A 340 -13.66 -15.19 -14.08
CA ARG A 340 -13.86 -14.30 -15.24
C ARG A 340 -14.41 -15.00 -16.47
N ARG A 341 -14.91 -16.24 -16.34
CA ARG A 341 -15.37 -17.04 -17.49
C ARG A 341 -16.73 -17.67 -17.19
N ILE A 342 -17.73 -17.28 -17.95
CA ILE A 342 -19.00 -18.00 -18.07
C ILE A 342 -18.82 -18.99 -19.23
N SER A 343 -19.33 -20.22 -19.11
CA SER A 343 -19.21 -21.22 -20.18
C SER A 343 -20.03 -20.79 -21.41
N GLU A 344 -19.55 -21.08 -22.61
CA GLU A 344 -20.24 -20.70 -23.86
C GLU A 344 -21.66 -21.25 -23.97
N SER A 345 -21.95 -22.39 -23.32
CA SER A 345 -23.28 -22.98 -23.24
C SER A 345 -24.31 -22.15 -22.48
N GLU A 346 -23.88 -21.11 -21.75
CA GLU A 346 -24.73 -20.22 -20.96
C GLU A 346 -24.84 -18.82 -21.59
N LEU A 347 -24.28 -18.63 -22.79
CA LEU A 347 -24.37 -17.39 -23.58
C LEU A 347 -25.50 -17.42 -24.63
N LEU A 348 -26.34 -18.47 -24.63
CA LEU A 348 -27.47 -18.65 -25.54
C LEU A 348 -28.75 -18.03 -25.00
#